data_AF-X8DFY7-F1
#
_entry.id   AF-X8DFY7-F1
#
_cell.length_a   1.000
_cell.length_b   1.000
_cell.length_c   1.000
_cell.angle_alpha   90.00
_cell.angle_beta   90.00
_cell.angle_gamma   90.00
#
_symmetry.space_group_name_H-M   'P 1'
#
loop_
_entity.id
_entity.type
_entity.pdbx_description
1 polymer ?
#
loop_
_entity_poly.entity_id
_entity_poly.type
_entity_poly.pdbx_seq_one_letter_code
_entity_poly.pdbx_strand_id
1 'polypeptide(L)'
;MTTRKPANQAAKPANAPVKRAARKQTASKTPGQKLIDDLSEPGDPFSLRILIEQAGHAADYLARMNALLNGDREAWLQVKIGTETTEVVVNNVLIQQRAQSEQLRKLIAAVHARRGKAPSKPNGASPLEKY
;
A
#
# COMPACT_ATOMS: atom_id res chain seq x y z
N MET A 1 49.56 -57.64 -8.35
CA MET A 1 48.41 -57.51 -9.26
C MET A 1 47.13 -57.74 -8.47
N THR A 2 46.30 -56.72 -8.27
CA THR A 2 44.83 -56.84 -8.12
C THR A 2 44.21 -55.45 -8.17
N THR A 3 43.08 -55.36 -8.87
CA THR A 3 42.55 -54.21 -9.60
C THR A 3 41.82 -53.16 -8.75
N ARG A 4 42.00 -51.87 -9.06
CA ARG A 4 41.16 -50.77 -8.53
C ARG A 4 39.85 -50.72 -9.32
N LYS A 5 38.71 -50.77 -8.64
CA LYS A 5 37.35 -50.67 -9.21
C LYS A 5 36.98 -49.19 -9.35
N PRO A 6 36.56 -48.68 -10.53
CA PRO A 6 36.04 -47.33 -10.64
C PRO A 6 34.54 -47.34 -10.33
N ALA A 7 34.08 -46.51 -9.40
CA ALA A 7 32.67 -46.24 -9.20
C ALA A 7 32.41 -44.77 -9.57
N ASN A 8 32.27 -44.54 -10.87
CA ASN A 8 31.71 -43.32 -11.42
C ASN A 8 30.19 -43.35 -11.17
N GLN A 9 29.74 -42.90 -9.99
CA GLN A 9 28.34 -42.61 -9.76
C GLN A 9 28.10 -41.15 -10.14
N ALA A 10 27.57 -40.95 -11.35
CA ALA A 10 27.11 -39.67 -11.82
C ALA A 10 26.05 -39.11 -10.85
N ALA A 11 26.37 -38.00 -10.20
CA ALA A 11 25.41 -37.24 -9.42
C ALA A 11 24.26 -36.79 -10.34
N LYS A 12 23.02 -37.13 -9.97
CA LYS A 12 21.81 -36.68 -10.69
C LYS A 12 21.76 -35.14 -10.67
N PRO A 13 21.50 -34.46 -11.80
CA PRO A 13 21.47 -33.01 -11.83
C PRO A 13 20.26 -32.48 -11.06
N ALA A 14 20.53 -31.57 -10.11
CA ALA A 14 19.55 -30.93 -9.23
C ALA A 14 18.75 -29.80 -9.91
N ASN A 15 18.28 -30.01 -11.14
CA ASN A 15 17.52 -29.00 -11.90
C ASN A 15 16.13 -29.50 -12.27
N ALA A 16 15.25 -29.59 -11.27
CA ALA A 16 13.81 -29.61 -11.51
C ALA A 16 13.28 -28.18 -11.24
N PRO A 17 12.71 -27.47 -12.23
CA PRO A 17 12.15 -26.16 -12.00
C PRO A 17 10.92 -26.28 -11.10
N VAL A 18 11.03 -25.76 -9.88
CA VAL A 18 9.90 -25.66 -8.95
C VAL A 18 8.89 -24.70 -9.56
N LYS A 19 7.79 -25.24 -10.13
CA LYS A 19 6.63 -24.45 -10.52
C LYS A 19 6.06 -23.80 -9.25
N ARG A 20 6.44 -22.55 -9.00
CA ARG A 20 5.82 -21.74 -7.95
C ARG A 20 4.35 -21.58 -8.30
N ALA A 21 3.48 -22.14 -7.48
CA ALA A 21 2.04 -21.89 -7.58
C ALA A 21 1.81 -20.38 -7.47
N ALA A 22 1.15 -19.79 -8.47
CA ALA A 22 0.74 -18.40 -8.42
C ALA A 22 -0.17 -18.24 -7.18
N ARG A 23 0.33 -17.53 -6.16
CA ARG A 23 -0.44 -17.23 -4.96
C ARG A 23 -1.62 -16.39 -5.43
N LYS A 24 -2.84 -16.96 -5.41
CA LYS A 24 -4.07 -16.20 -5.61
C LYS A 24 -4.15 -15.19 -4.48
N GLN A 25 -3.69 -13.96 -4.73
CA GLN A 25 -3.97 -12.83 -3.85
C GLN A 25 -5.49 -12.62 -3.92
N THR A 26 -6.22 -13.18 -2.96
CA THR A 26 -7.62 -12.81 -2.74
C THR A 26 -7.64 -11.32 -2.50
N ALA A 27 -8.35 -10.56 -3.33
CA ALA A 27 -8.41 -9.10 -3.30
C ALA A 27 -9.06 -8.62 -1.99
N SER A 28 -8.30 -8.65 -0.88
CA SER A 28 -8.66 -7.98 0.35
C SER A 28 -8.57 -6.48 0.12
N LYS A 29 -9.56 -5.72 0.63
CA LYS A 29 -9.57 -4.25 0.54
C LYS A 29 -8.21 -3.68 0.93
N THR A 30 -7.68 -2.78 0.09
CA THR A 30 -6.41 -2.11 0.36
C THR A 30 -6.54 -1.21 1.59
N PRO A 31 -5.43 -0.92 2.32
CA PRO A 31 -5.46 0.01 3.44
C PRO A 31 -6.07 1.38 3.10
N GLY A 32 -5.80 1.89 1.90
CA GLY A 32 -6.38 3.11 1.36
C GLY A 32 -7.88 3.00 1.15
N GLN A 33 -8.36 1.88 0.60
CA GLN A 33 -9.80 1.66 0.45
C GLN A 33 -10.51 1.61 1.80
N LYS A 34 -9.91 0.97 2.81
CA LYS A 34 -10.46 0.95 4.18
C LYS A 34 -10.53 2.35 4.78
N LEU A 35 -9.48 3.16 4.57
CA LEU A 35 -9.44 4.54 5.05
C LEU A 35 -10.49 5.43 4.35
N ILE A 36 -10.69 5.25 3.05
CA ILE A 36 -11.73 5.96 2.30
C ILE A 36 -13.12 5.57 2.83
N ASP A 37 -13.37 4.27 3.01
CA ASP A 37 -14.67 3.77 3.51
C ASP A 37 -14.97 4.31 4.93
N ASP A 38 -13.95 4.42 5.79
CA ASP A 38 -14.07 4.92 7.16
C ASP A 38 -14.26 6.45 7.21
N LEU A 39 -13.53 7.17 6.35
CA LEU A 39 -13.60 8.62 6.32
C LEU A 39 -14.75 9.17 5.49
N SER A 40 -15.34 8.45 4.53
CA SER A 40 -16.35 9.03 3.62
C SER A 40 -17.74 9.07 4.27
N GLU A 41 -18.44 10.21 4.12
CA GLU A 41 -19.83 10.37 4.56
C GLU A 41 -20.77 10.71 3.39
N PRO A 42 -22.04 10.24 3.40
CA PRO A 42 -23.02 10.63 2.40
C PRO A 42 -23.28 12.15 2.44
N GLY A 43 -22.97 12.83 1.34
CA GLY A 43 -23.14 14.28 1.22
C GLY A 43 -21.87 15.12 1.39
N ASP A 44 -20.70 14.47 1.50
CA ASP A 44 -19.42 15.18 1.51
C ASP A 44 -19.25 16.08 0.28
N PRO A 45 -18.86 17.36 0.46
CA PRO A 45 -18.50 18.23 -0.65
C PRO A 45 -17.39 17.63 -1.51
N PHE A 46 -17.40 17.90 -2.81
CA PHE A 46 -16.41 17.36 -3.74
C PHE A 46 -14.96 17.64 -3.33
N SER A 47 -14.69 18.82 -2.77
CA SER A 47 -13.37 19.21 -2.27
C SER A 47 -12.90 18.38 -1.06
N LEU A 48 -13.83 17.83 -0.28
CA LEU A 48 -13.54 16.94 0.84
C LEU A 48 -13.35 15.50 0.34
N ARG A 49 -14.15 15.06 -0.63
CA ARG A 49 -14.00 13.76 -1.30
C ARG A 49 -12.62 13.59 -1.93
N ILE A 50 -12.14 14.60 -2.67
CA ILE A 50 -10.78 14.57 -3.24
C ILE A 50 -9.74 14.42 -2.13
N LEU A 51 -9.91 15.12 -1.01
CA LEU A 51 -8.96 15.05 0.10
C LEU A 51 -8.90 13.64 0.73
N ILE A 52 -10.06 13.00 0.84
CA ILE A 52 -10.20 11.62 1.34
C ILE A 52 -9.59 10.62 0.35
N GLU A 53 -9.82 10.78 -0.95
CA GLU A 53 -9.20 9.95 -2.00
C GLU A 53 -7.67 10.07 -1.97
N GLN A 54 -7.14 11.29 -1.86
CA GLN A 54 -5.70 11.52 -1.72
C GLN A 54 -5.12 10.91 -0.44
N ALA A 55 -5.87 10.94 0.67
CA ALA A 55 -5.47 10.25 1.90
C ALA A 55 -5.44 8.73 1.72
N GLY A 56 -6.40 8.16 0.99
CA GLY A 56 -6.42 6.74 0.63
C GLY A 56 -5.20 6.33 -0.20
N HIS A 57 -4.89 7.06 -1.26
CA HIS A 57 -3.69 6.83 -2.06
C HIS A 57 -2.41 6.93 -1.22
N ALA A 58 -2.35 7.91 -0.30
CA ALA A 58 -1.21 8.08 0.57
C ALA A 58 -1.03 6.90 1.54
N ALA A 59 -2.12 6.35 2.06
CA ALA A 59 -2.13 5.18 2.93
C ALA A 59 -1.69 3.90 2.18
N ASP A 60 -2.15 3.70 0.94
CA ASP A 60 -1.73 2.57 0.10
C ASP A 60 -0.23 2.64 -0.23
N TYR A 61 0.26 3.84 -0.55
CA TYR A 61 1.68 4.05 -0.80
C TYR A 61 2.51 3.77 0.46
N LEU A 62 2.07 4.25 1.63
CA LEU A 62 2.73 3.99 2.90
C LEU A 62 2.76 2.49 3.24
N ALA A 63 1.67 1.77 3.02
CA ALA A 63 1.60 0.33 3.22
C ALA A 63 2.60 -0.41 2.33
N ARG A 64 2.75 0.02 1.08
CA ARG A 64 3.77 -0.52 0.16
C ARG A 64 5.20 -0.24 0.64
N MET A 65 5.47 0.95 1.16
CA MET A 65 6.80 1.28 1.71
C MET A 65 7.10 0.45 2.97
N ASN A 66 6.11 0.21 3.82
CA ASN A 66 6.27 -0.64 5.00
C ASN A 66 6.50 -2.11 4.59
N ALA A 67 5.83 -2.61 3.55
CA ALA A 67 6.09 -3.95 3.02
C ALA A 67 7.52 -4.09 2.48
N LEU A 68 8.02 -3.06 1.78
CA LEU A 68 9.43 -2.96 1.40
C LEU A 68 10.35 -2.98 2.63
N LEU A 69 10.12 -2.14 3.64
CA LEU A 69 10.99 -2.11 4.82
C LEU A 69 10.99 -3.42 5.62
N ASN A 70 9.86 -4.14 5.64
CA ASN A 70 9.72 -5.42 6.34
C ASN A 70 10.33 -6.62 5.59
N GLY A 71 10.91 -6.40 4.41
CA GLY A 71 11.56 -7.48 3.65
C GLY A 71 10.59 -8.39 2.88
N ASP A 72 9.38 -7.92 2.56
CA ASP A 72 8.46 -8.70 1.73
C ASP A 72 9.06 -8.93 0.34
N ARG A 73 9.33 -10.21 0.02
CA ARG A 73 9.99 -10.64 -1.21
C ARG A 73 9.24 -10.18 -2.46
N GLU A 74 7.90 -10.18 -2.43
CA GLU A 74 7.10 -9.72 -3.58
C GLU A 74 7.18 -8.20 -3.78
N ALA A 75 7.36 -7.44 -2.68
CA ALA A 75 7.52 -5.99 -2.74
C ALA A 75 8.91 -5.57 -3.24
N TRP A 76 9.97 -6.29 -2.85
CA TRP A 76 11.36 -5.95 -3.19
C TRP A 76 11.72 -6.14 -4.66
N LEU A 77 11.21 -7.18 -5.31
CA LEU A 77 11.71 -7.55 -6.64
C LEU A 77 10.62 -8.24 -7.48
N GLN A 78 9.77 -7.44 -8.12
CA GLN A 78 8.91 -7.88 -9.21
C GLN A 78 9.37 -7.23 -10.52
N VAL A 79 10.44 -7.76 -11.11
CA VAL A 79 10.92 -7.35 -12.43
C VAL A 79 10.32 -8.29 -13.46
N LYS A 80 9.48 -7.77 -14.37
CA LYS A 80 9.12 -8.48 -15.60
C LYS A 80 10.30 -8.36 -16.55
N ILE A 81 11.17 -9.35 -16.51
CA ILE A 81 12.37 -9.44 -17.35
C ILE A 81 11.90 -9.72 -18.79
N GLY A 82 12.06 -8.74 -19.69
CA GLY A 82 12.23 -8.98 -21.12
C GLY A 82 13.64 -9.54 -21.39
N THR A 83 14.08 -9.68 -22.63
CA THR A 83 15.37 -10.33 -22.97
C THR A 83 16.63 -9.66 -22.39
N GLU A 84 16.54 -8.44 -21.85
CA GLU A 84 17.68 -7.72 -21.26
C GLU A 84 17.54 -7.49 -19.75
N THR A 85 18.67 -7.58 -19.05
CA THR A 85 18.79 -7.38 -17.60
C THR A 85 18.60 -5.91 -17.24
N THR A 86 17.64 -5.58 -16.38
CA THR A 86 17.42 -4.21 -15.87
C THR A 86 17.80 -4.13 -14.39
N GLU A 87 18.73 -3.22 -14.05
CA GLU A 87 19.06 -2.92 -12.65
C GLU A 87 17.98 -2.03 -12.02
N VAL A 88 17.45 -2.43 -10.87
CA VAL A 88 16.48 -1.66 -10.09
C VAL A 88 17.14 -1.25 -8.78
N VAL A 89 17.54 0.02 -8.68
CA VAL A 89 18.10 0.58 -7.45
C VAL A 89 16.97 1.20 -6.63
N VAL A 90 16.60 0.55 -5.53
CA VAL A 90 15.63 1.09 -4.57
C VAL A 90 16.40 1.82 -3.47
N ASN A 91 16.47 3.14 -3.57
CA ASN A 91 17.21 3.98 -2.61
C ASN A 91 16.27 4.82 -1.74
N ASN A 92 16.69 5.11 -0.50
CA ASN A 92 16.03 6.06 0.42
C ASN A 92 14.58 5.75 0.86
N VAL A 93 14.18 4.48 0.90
CA VAL A 93 12.82 4.06 1.31
C VAL A 93 12.43 4.59 2.70
N LEU A 94 13.36 4.62 3.66
CA LEU A 94 13.10 5.13 5.02
C LEU A 94 12.75 6.63 5.05
N ILE A 95 13.43 7.43 4.23
CA ILE A 95 13.18 8.89 4.17
C ILE A 95 11.82 9.14 3.53
N GLN A 96 11.52 8.44 2.43
CA GLN A 96 10.25 8.53 1.73
C GLN A 96 9.09 8.05 2.61
N GLN A 97 9.26 6.97 3.37
CA GLN A 97 8.26 6.46 4.31
C GLN A 97 7.89 7.50 5.38
N ARG A 98 8.88 8.20 5.93
CA ARG A 98 8.64 9.26 6.93
C ARG A 98 7.91 10.44 6.32
N ALA A 99 8.34 10.91 5.15
CA ALA A 99 7.68 12.01 4.44
C ALA A 99 6.22 11.68 4.12
N GLN A 100 5.97 10.46 3.65
CA GLN A 100 4.62 9.98 3.34
C GLN A 100 3.74 9.87 4.60
N SER A 101 4.31 9.41 5.72
CA SER A 101 3.60 9.34 7.00
C SER A 101 3.17 10.74 7.48
N GLU A 102 4.06 11.73 7.36
CA GLU A 102 3.74 13.12 7.70
C GLU A 102 2.66 13.71 6.78
N GLN A 103 2.73 13.43 5.48
CA GLN A 103 1.70 13.85 4.53
C GLN A 103 0.34 13.23 4.86
N LEU A 104 0.29 11.93 5.17
CA LEU A 104 -0.94 11.25 5.55
C LEU A 104 -1.57 11.87 6.82
N ARG A 105 -0.76 12.14 7.85
CA ARG A 105 -1.22 12.82 9.08
C ARG A 105 -1.85 14.18 8.77
N LYS A 106 -1.20 14.98 7.90
CA LYS A 106 -1.71 16.29 7.50
C LYS A 106 -3.03 16.20 6.72
N LEU A 107 -3.16 15.22 5.83
CA LEU A 107 -4.40 15.00 5.08
C LEU A 107 -5.56 14.61 6.00
N ILE A 108 -5.34 13.66 6.92
CA ILE A 108 -6.35 13.26 7.91
C ILE A 108 -6.74 14.45 8.80
N ALA A 109 -5.77 15.20 9.32
CA ALA A 109 -6.05 16.39 10.11
C ALA A 109 -6.85 17.45 9.33
N ALA A 110 -6.54 17.64 8.05
CA ALA A 110 -7.28 18.57 7.19
C ALA A 110 -8.72 18.10 6.91
N VAL A 111 -8.95 16.80 6.75
CA VAL A 111 -10.31 16.23 6.63
C VAL A 111 -11.13 16.54 7.89
N HIS A 112 -10.60 16.24 9.08
CA HIS A 112 -11.29 16.52 10.34
C HIS A 112 -11.50 18.02 10.57
N ALA A 113 -10.52 18.86 10.25
CA ALA A 113 -10.65 20.31 10.38
C ALA A 113 -11.73 20.89 9.46
N ARG A 114 -11.87 20.38 8.23
CA ARG A 114 -12.93 20.79 7.30
C ARG A 114 -14.31 20.33 7.77
N ARG A 115 -14.40 19.16 8.41
CA ARG A 115 -15.64 18.69 9.04
C ARG A 115 -16.05 19.52 10.24
N GLY A 116 -15.11 19.84 11.13
CA GLY A 116 -15.37 20.72 12.27
C GLY A 116 -15.72 22.17 11.88
N LYS A 117 -15.37 22.59 10.67
CA LYS A 117 -15.73 23.89 10.09
C LYS A 117 -16.97 23.86 9.20
N ALA A 118 -17.54 22.70 8.91
CA ALA A 118 -18.83 22.65 8.22
C ALA A 118 -19.86 23.30 9.15
N PRO A 119 -20.65 24.28 8.68
CA PRO A 119 -21.64 24.92 9.52
C PRO A 119 -22.62 23.84 9.97
N SER A 120 -22.63 23.57 11.28
CA SER A 120 -23.72 22.86 11.94
C SER A 120 -25.02 23.45 11.38
N LYS A 121 -25.90 22.63 10.79
CA LYS A 121 -27.22 23.07 10.35
C LYS A 121 -27.81 23.94 11.47
N PRO A 122 -28.31 25.16 11.19
CA PRO A 122 -28.89 25.98 12.22
C PRO A 122 -30.08 25.21 12.79
N ASN A 123 -29.90 24.62 13.97
CA ASN A 123 -30.97 23.95 14.67
C ASN A 123 -31.94 25.07 15.07
N GLY A 124 -33.16 24.98 14.56
CA GLY A 124 -34.12 26.06 14.53
C GLY A 124 -34.38 26.66 15.91
N ALA A 125 -34.06 27.95 16.03
CA ALA A 125 -34.73 28.86 16.94
C ALA A 125 -34.74 30.21 16.23
N SER A 126 -35.71 30.39 15.32
CA SER A 126 -36.00 31.70 14.75
C SER A 126 -36.47 32.63 15.89
N PRO A 127 -35.75 33.72 16.23
CA PRO A 127 -36.09 34.59 17.35
C PRO A 127 -37.36 35.45 17.17
N LEU A 128 -38.17 35.19 16.14
CA LEU A 128 -39.31 36.02 15.75
C LEU A 128 -40.66 35.52 16.26
N GLU A 129 -40.73 34.47 17.07
CA GLU A 129 -41.99 34.00 17.70
C GLU A 129 -42.32 34.69 19.03
N LYS A 130 -41.66 35.81 19.38
CA LYS A 130 -41.87 36.52 20.65
C LYS A 130 -42.44 37.93 20.54
N TYR A 131 -42.94 38.34 19.38
CA TYR A 131 -43.66 39.60 19.22
C TYR A 131 -44.91 39.43 18.38
#